data_AF-A0A2N9EKV2-F1
#
_entry.id   AF-A0A2N9EKV2-F1
#
_cell.length_a   1.000
_cell.length_b   1.000
_cell.length_c   1.000
_cell.angle_alpha   90.00
_cell.angle_beta   90.00
_cell.angle_gamma   90.00
#
_symmetry.space_group_name_H-M   'P 1'
#
loop_
_entity.id
_entity.type
_entity.pdbx_description
1 polymer ?
#
loop_
_entity_poly.entity_id
_entity_poly.type
_entity_poly.pdbx_seq_one_letter_code
_entity_poly.pdbx_strand_id
1 'polypeptide(L)'
;MPSLQISTTNDLSNFLNSDSYNQFVSFLSSLNSAVKGISLDHHDHDHDHHHAQQSPKIIKDIMSVFSANIDLPSDDQLILMHSTGASNNLHSFHSFQFKLQKILRKLMLDVVVVVVVVGAEELIGELSEYFFRSFGDTISSPLPLPAYSVEHELHFLAWTFCLSKIGIINDGDYIPLVSIVFVKYFHIIKKIMTTFKVQHSDGDGDSYPAYPHLPFLWGSSSLIGNDQVKPATLQEDDYDYDKDKYLFFPSAADAKARGAEAVLNFMIKLGLDTITWQEVNEGIFKDYTENIMGDMSIMNHFLTGSIIHF
;
A
#
# COMPACT_ATOMS: atom_id res chain seq x y z
N MET A 1 -5.43 -17.40 13.67
CA MET A 1 -5.68 -16.83 12.33
C MET A 1 -6.53 -15.60 12.51
N PRO A 2 -6.22 -14.50 11.82
CA PRO A 2 -7.01 -13.28 11.86
C PRO A 2 -8.34 -13.51 11.15
N SER A 3 -9.35 -12.72 11.51
CA SER A 3 -10.73 -12.88 11.05
C SER A 3 -11.44 -11.54 10.92
N LEU A 4 -12.55 -11.52 10.19
CA LEU A 4 -13.44 -10.37 10.12
C LEU A 4 -14.22 -10.25 11.44
N GLN A 5 -13.80 -9.33 12.31
CA GLN A 5 -14.44 -9.08 13.61
C GLN A 5 -15.19 -7.74 13.67
N ILE A 6 -14.83 -6.78 12.81
CA ILE A 6 -15.52 -5.49 12.71
C ILE A 6 -16.78 -5.72 11.87
N SER A 7 -17.90 -6.01 12.52
CA SER A 7 -19.15 -6.36 11.83
C SER A 7 -20.27 -5.33 12.04
N THR A 8 -20.14 -4.51 13.08
CA THR A 8 -21.09 -3.48 13.46
C THR A 8 -20.40 -2.15 13.69
N THR A 9 -21.17 -1.06 13.69
CA THR A 9 -20.67 0.27 14.06
C THR A 9 -20.10 0.32 15.48
N ASN A 10 -20.61 -0.53 16.39
CA ASN A 10 -20.07 -0.67 17.74
C ASN A 10 -18.69 -1.33 17.72
N ASP A 11 -18.50 -2.38 16.91
CA ASP A 11 -17.19 -3.02 16.75
C ASP A 11 -16.16 -2.04 16.17
N LEU A 12 -16.55 -1.27 15.15
CA LEU A 12 -15.71 -0.22 14.59
C LEU A 12 -15.34 0.83 15.65
N SER A 13 -16.32 1.27 16.44
CA SER A 13 -16.05 2.22 17.53
C SER A 13 -15.10 1.65 18.57
N ASN A 14 -15.24 0.38 18.94
CA ASN A 14 -14.31 -0.28 19.85
C ASN A 14 -12.90 -0.35 19.24
N PHE A 15 -12.79 -0.69 17.96
CA PHE A 15 -11.53 -0.71 17.24
C PHE A 15 -10.84 0.65 17.24
N LEU A 16 -11.55 1.71 16.85
CA LEU A 16 -11.03 3.08 16.81
C LEU A 16 -10.59 3.61 18.19
N ASN A 17 -11.18 3.09 19.27
CA ASN A 17 -10.80 3.44 20.64
C ASN A 17 -9.74 2.51 21.27
N SER A 18 -9.29 1.48 20.54
CA SER A 18 -8.35 0.49 21.06
C SER A 18 -6.91 0.99 21.08
N ASP A 19 -6.10 0.45 22.00
CA ASP A 19 -4.65 0.68 22.02
C ASP A 19 -3.97 0.19 20.73
N SER A 20 -4.49 -0.90 20.13
CA SER A 20 -3.99 -1.45 18.87
C SER A 20 -4.14 -0.43 17.73
N TYR A 21 -5.29 0.22 17.62
CA TYR A 21 -5.52 1.26 16.61
C TYR A 21 -4.61 2.47 16.82
N ASN A 22 -4.48 2.95 18.06
CA ASN A 22 -3.59 4.07 18.38
C ASN A 22 -2.13 3.78 17.99
N GLN A 23 -1.66 2.55 18.24
CA GLN A 23 -0.33 2.11 17.84
C GLN A 23 -0.20 1.96 16.32
N PHE A 24 -1.25 1.48 15.65
CA PHE A 24 -1.28 1.34 14.19
C PHE A 24 -1.19 2.70 13.49
N VAL A 25 -1.96 3.69 13.95
CA VAL A 25 -1.89 5.08 13.46
C VAL A 25 -0.53 5.72 13.78
N SER A 26 0.02 5.46 14.97
CA SER A 26 1.35 5.96 15.35
C SER A 26 2.45 5.39 14.45
N PHE A 27 2.34 4.12 14.05
CA PHE A 27 3.25 3.51 13.09
C PHE A 27 3.13 4.15 11.71
N LEU A 28 1.91 4.35 11.19
CA LEU A 28 1.68 5.06 9.93
C LEU A 28 2.28 6.47 9.95
N SER A 29 2.10 7.20 11.06
CA SER A 29 2.68 8.54 11.26
C SER A 29 4.21 8.51 11.28
N SER A 30 4.80 7.47 11.87
CA SER A 30 6.25 7.28 11.93
C SER A 30 6.83 7.00 10.54
N LEU A 31 6.19 6.14 9.74
CA LEU A 31 6.57 5.90 8.35
C LEU A 31 6.46 7.19 7.51
N ASN A 32 5.36 7.91 7.66
CA ASN A 32 5.12 9.16 6.94
C ASN A 32 6.18 10.22 7.30
N SER A 33 6.54 10.34 8.56
CA SER A 33 7.58 11.26 9.03
C SER A 33 8.98 10.85 8.59
N ALA A 34 9.26 9.54 8.52
CA ALA A 34 10.58 9.02 8.14
C ALA A 34 10.98 9.40 6.72
N VAL A 35 10.03 9.49 5.78
CA VAL A 35 10.30 9.86 4.38
C VAL A 35 10.16 11.34 4.08
N LYS A 36 10.01 12.18 5.11
CA LYS A 36 9.85 13.63 4.94
C LYS A 36 11.05 14.25 4.23
N GLY A 37 10.81 14.85 3.06
CA GLY A 37 11.86 15.48 2.25
C GLY A 37 12.85 14.52 1.58
N ILE A 38 12.58 13.20 1.57
CA ILE A 38 13.47 12.18 1.01
C ILE A 38 12.96 11.74 -0.37
N SER A 39 13.75 11.95 -1.42
CA SER A 39 13.46 11.45 -2.77
C SER A 39 13.79 9.95 -2.92
N LEU A 40 13.19 9.29 -3.91
CA LEU A 40 13.36 7.85 -4.15
C LEU A 40 14.79 7.47 -4.56
N ASP A 41 15.50 8.38 -5.22
CA ASP A 41 16.90 8.26 -5.65
C ASP A 41 17.91 8.66 -4.57
N HIS A 42 17.46 9.07 -3.38
CA HIS A 42 18.36 9.44 -2.28
C HIS A 42 19.33 8.29 -1.91
N HIS A 43 18.93 7.04 -2.14
CA HIS A 43 19.78 5.86 -1.93
C HIS A 43 20.92 5.71 -2.96
N ASP A 44 20.81 6.35 -4.13
CA ASP A 44 21.79 6.25 -5.23
C ASP A 44 22.82 7.39 -5.23
N HIS A 45 22.54 8.51 -4.55
CA HIS A 45 23.33 9.74 -4.61
C HIS A 45 24.19 10.06 -3.37
N ASP A 46 24.40 9.11 -2.45
CA ASP A 46 25.42 9.21 -1.41
C ASP A 46 26.83 9.15 -2.04
N HIS A 47 27.23 10.26 -2.67
CA HIS A 47 28.57 10.58 -3.11
C HIS A 47 29.49 11.00 -1.94
N ASP A 48 28.97 11.10 -0.72
CA ASP A 48 29.79 11.17 0.49
C ASP A 48 30.12 9.75 0.98
N HIS A 49 31.37 9.38 0.75
CA HIS A 49 32.03 8.09 0.94
C HIS A 49 32.01 7.47 2.36
N HIS A 50 31.01 7.73 3.20
CA HIS A 50 30.94 7.13 4.55
C HIS A 50 29.63 6.46 4.96
N HIS A 51 28.50 6.64 4.27
CA HIS A 51 27.24 6.00 4.69
C HIS A 51 26.26 5.61 3.57
N ALA A 52 26.73 5.03 2.45
CA ALA A 52 25.85 4.20 1.63
C ALA A 52 25.42 2.98 2.46
N GLN A 53 24.42 3.16 3.33
CA GLN A 53 23.89 2.14 4.21
C GLN A 53 23.25 1.09 3.30
N GLN A 54 23.98 -0.01 3.10
CA GLN A 54 23.41 -1.19 2.46
C GLN A 54 22.04 -1.45 3.07
N SER A 55 21.03 -1.61 2.22
CA SER A 55 19.66 -1.85 2.70
C SER A 55 19.67 -2.97 3.74
N PRO A 56 18.99 -2.79 4.87
CA PRO A 56 18.95 -3.77 5.96
C PRO A 56 18.65 -5.16 5.41
N LYS A 57 19.24 -6.21 6.00
CA LYS A 57 19.08 -7.59 5.53
C LYS A 57 17.59 -7.93 5.33
N ILE A 58 16.74 -7.52 6.27
CA ILE A 58 15.29 -7.74 6.20
C ILE A 58 14.64 -7.11 4.96
N ILE A 59 15.06 -5.91 4.57
CA ILE A 59 14.58 -5.24 3.35
C ILE A 59 14.99 -6.04 2.11
N LYS A 60 16.24 -6.52 2.06
CA LYS A 60 16.73 -7.37 0.97
C LYS A 60 15.97 -8.70 0.91
N ASP A 61 15.69 -9.30 2.06
CA ASP A 61 14.94 -10.54 2.16
C ASP A 61 13.51 -10.34 1.63
N ILE A 62 12.80 -9.29 2.06
CA ILE A 62 11.46 -8.94 1.53
C ILE A 62 11.51 -8.64 0.02
N MET A 63 12.52 -7.93 -0.46
CA MET A 63 12.66 -7.62 -1.89
C MET A 63 12.97 -8.86 -2.74
N SER A 64 13.80 -9.76 -2.22
CA SER A 64 14.07 -11.06 -2.83
C SER A 64 12.79 -11.87 -2.93
N VAL A 65 11.94 -11.81 -1.90
CA VAL A 65 10.62 -12.44 -1.93
C VAL A 65 9.80 -11.87 -3.07
N PHE A 66 9.60 -10.55 -3.13
CA PHE A 66 8.76 -9.94 -4.15
C PHE A 66 9.26 -10.29 -5.55
N SER A 67 10.58 -10.33 -5.74
CA SER A 67 11.19 -10.60 -7.04
C SER A 67 11.14 -12.08 -7.44
N ALA A 68 11.26 -13.02 -6.49
CA ALA A 68 11.31 -14.46 -6.78
C ALA A 68 9.93 -15.12 -6.87
N ASN A 69 8.89 -14.50 -6.29
CA ASN A 69 7.62 -15.16 -6.00
C ASN A 69 6.40 -14.47 -6.62
N ILE A 70 6.54 -13.21 -7.01
CA ILE A 70 5.44 -12.45 -7.62
C ILE A 70 5.71 -12.35 -9.13
N ASP A 71 5.60 -13.51 -9.80
CA ASP A 71 5.67 -13.63 -11.26
C ASP A 71 4.35 -13.15 -11.87
N LEU A 72 4.28 -11.85 -12.14
CA LEU A 72 3.18 -11.28 -12.91
C LEU A 72 3.46 -11.46 -14.42
N PRO A 73 2.43 -11.77 -15.23
CA PRO A 73 2.59 -12.01 -16.66
C PRO A 73 3.33 -10.86 -17.37
N SER A 74 4.17 -11.14 -18.36
CA SER A 74 4.84 -10.09 -19.15
C SER A 74 3.82 -9.26 -19.94
N ASP A 75 4.18 -8.05 -20.36
CA ASP A 75 3.27 -7.18 -21.13
C ASP A 75 2.72 -7.87 -22.38
N ASP A 76 3.54 -8.68 -23.07
CA ASP A 76 3.09 -9.50 -24.20
C ASP A 76 2.03 -10.55 -23.81
N GLN A 77 2.19 -11.17 -22.64
CA GLN A 77 1.21 -12.11 -22.10
C GLN A 77 -0.09 -11.38 -21.69
N LEU A 78 0.01 -10.13 -21.23
CA LEU A 78 -1.15 -9.27 -20.94
C LEU A 78 -1.96 -8.97 -22.19
N ILE A 79 -1.28 -8.58 -23.27
CA ILE A 79 -1.91 -8.31 -24.57
C ILE A 79 -2.69 -9.54 -25.07
N LEU A 80 -2.07 -10.73 -24.98
CA LEU A 80 -2.70 -11.98 -25.38
C LEU A 80 -3.91 -12.32 -24.49
N MET A 81 -3.80 -12.19 -23.17
CA MET A 81 -4.95 -12.43 -22.28
C MET A 81 -6.10 -11.45 -22.57
N HIS A 82 -5.80 -10.17 -22.77
CA HIS A 82 -6.80 -9.14 -23.02
C HIS A 82 -7.56 -9.31 -24.34
N SER A 83 -6.96 -9.99 -25.33
CA SER A 83 -7.64 -10.36 -26.58
C SER A 83 -8.67 -11.51 -26.44
N THR A 84 -8.72 -12.19 -25.28
CA THR A 84 -9.50 -13.44 -25.11
C THR A 84 -10.71 -13.33 -24.16
N GLY A 85 -10.98 -12.14 -23.59
CA GLY A 85 -12.21 -11.84 -22.83
C GLY A 85 -12.11 -11.93 -21.29
N ALA A 86 -13.13 -11.45 -20.59
CA ALA A 86 -13.13 -11.24 -19.13
C ALA A 86 -13.01 -12.52 -18.28
N SER A 87 -13.50 -13.67 -18.76
CA SER A 87 -13.40 -14.96 -18.06
C SER A 87 -11.95 -15.43 -17.86
N ASN A 88 -11.06 -15.07 -18.79
CA ASN A 88 -9.66 -15.48 -18.75
C ASN A 88 -8.85 -14.63 -17.75
N ASN A 89 -9.26 -13.37 -17.54
CA ASN A 89 -8.67 -12.52 -16.52
C ASN A 89 -8.95 -13.05 -15.11
N LEU A 90 -10.20 -13.45 -14.83
CA LEU A 90 -10.59 -14.05 -13.55
C LEU A 90 -9.84 -15.36 -13.27
N HIS A 91 -9.80 -16.27 -14.26
CA HIS A 91 -9.08 -17.53 -14.10
C HIS A 91 -7.59 -17.31 -13.84
N SER A 92 -6.98 -16.35 -14.54
CA SER A 92 -5.58 -16.00 -14.36
C SER A 92 -5.33 -15.35 -12.99
N PHE A 93 -6.27 -14.54 -12.49
CA PHE A 93 -6.18 -13.96 -11.15
C PHE A 93 -6.27 -15.03 -10.06
N HIS A 94 -7.20 -15.98 -10.19
CA HIS A 94 -7.26 -17.13 -9.27
C HIS A 94 -5.99 -17.98 -9.33
N SER A 95 -5.42 -18.18 -10.53
CA SER A 95 -4.14 -18.87 -10.68
C SER A 95 -3.00 -18.14 -9.97
N PHE A 96 -2.96 -16.80 -10.09
CA PHE A 96 -2.02 -15.95 -9.35
C PHE A 96 -2.21 -16.09 -7.83
N GLN A 97 -3.43 -15.89 -7.33
CA GLN A 97 -3.78 -16.02 -5.91
C GLN A 97 -3.42 -17.42 -5.36
N PHE A 98 -3.70 -18.48 -6.12
CA PHE A 98 -3.36 -19.85 -5.73
C PHE A 98 -1.84 -20.09 -5.66
N LYS A 99 -1.07 -19.55 -6.61
CA LYS A 99 0.40 -19.60 -6.57
C LYS A 99 0.94 -18.82 -5.37
N LEU A 100 0.41 -17.63 -5.13
CA LEU A 100 0.76 -16.81 -3.97
C LEU A 100 0.49 -17.57 -2.67
N GLN A 101 -0.70 -18.16 -2.51
CA GLN A 101 -1.06 -18.92 -1.31
C GLN A 101 -0.11 -20.09 -1.03
N LYS A 102 0.34 -20.80 -2.08
CA LYS A 102 1.28 -21.93 -1.94
C LYS A 102 2.66 -21.52 -1.42
N ILE A 103 3.09 -20.30 -1.70
CA ILE A 103 4.42 -19.82 -1.33
C ILE A 103 4.39 -18.99 -0.03
N LEU A 104 3.22 -18.49 0.41
CA LEU A 104 3.05 -17.71 1.64
C LEU A 104 3.68 -18.34 2.88
N ARG A 105 3.42 -19.62 3.15
CA ARG A 105 3.92 -20.26 4.38
C ARG A 105 5.44 -20.35 4.38
N LYS A 106 6.03 -20.75 3.24
CA LYS A 106 7.49 -20.79 3.08
C LYS A 106 8.08 -19.38 3.21
N LEU A 107 7.43 -18.41 2.58
CA LEU A 107 7.77 -17.01 2.65
C LEU A 107 7.80 -16.49 4.10
N MET A 108 6.70 -16.67 4.83
CA MET A 108 6.62 -16.17 6.20
C MET A 108 7.61 -16.89 7.10
N LEU A 109 7.94 -18.17 6.85
CA LEU A 109 9.04 -18.81 7.54
C LEU A 109 10.38 -18.11 7.24
N ASP A 110 10.70 -17.84 5.98
CA ASP A 110 11.97 -17.17 5.62
C ASP A 110 12.08 -15.76 6.25
N VAL A 111 10.96 -15.06 6.44
CA VAL A 111 10.90 -13.73 7.11
C VAL A 111 10.90 -13.86 8.65
N VAL A 112 10.17 -14.82 9.23
CA VAL A 112 9.88 -14.93 10.68
C VAL A 112 10.90 -15.81 11.42
N VAL A 113 11.66 -16.69 10.75
CA VAL A 113 12.66 -17.60 11.37
C VAL A 113 13.72 -16.87 12.20
N VAL A 114 13.82 -15.53 12.09
CA VAL A 114 14.68 -14.69 12.94
C VAL A 114 14.19 -14.57 14.39
N VAL A 115 12.90 -14.81 14.67
CA VAL A 115 12.32 -14.61 16.02
C VAL A 115 11.91 -15.95 16.62
N VAL A 116 12.66 -16.42 17.62
CA VAL A 116 12.33 -17.63 18.38
C VAL A 116 11.16 -17.31 19.31
N VAL A 117 9.93 -17.49 18.84
CA VAL A 117 8.71 -17.20 19.61
C VAL A 117 7.87 -18.46 19.81
N VAL A 118 7.43 -18.68 21.05
CA VAL A 118 6.36 -19.61 21.38
C VAL A 118 5.06 -19.10 20.73
N GLY A 119 4.41 -19.88 19.86
CA GLY A 119 3.24 -19.43 19.08
C GLY A 119 3.58 -18.95 17.65
N ALA A 120 4.71 -19.38 17.10
CA ALA A 120 5.15 -19.01 15.76
C ALA A 120 4.14 -19.39 14.66
N GLU A 121 3.39 -20.50 14.81
CA GLU A 121 2.42 -20.93 13.78
C GLU A 121 1.22 -19.98 13.70
N GLU A 122 0.69 -19.53 14.84
CA GLU A 122 -0.40 -18.54 14.87
C GLU A 122 0.04 -17.22 14.25
N LEU A 123 1.26 -16.76 14.60
CA LEU A 123 1.85 -15.54 14.07
C LEU A 123 2.13 -15.64 12.56
N ILE A 124 2.70 -16.76 12.11
CA ILE A 124 2.97 -17.01 10.69
C ILE A 124 1.68 -16.96 9.89
N GLY A 125 0.61 -17.60 10.37
CA GLY A 125 -0.65 -17.56 9.63
C GLY A 125 -1.34 -16.20 9.69
N GLU A 126 -1.17 -15.43 10.77
CA GLU A 126 -1.63 -14.05 10.83
C GLU A 126 -0.91 -13.13 9.85
N LEU A 127 0.42 -13.15 9.83
CA LEU A 127 1.22 -12.41 8.86
C LEU A 127 0.95 -12.87 7.42
N SER A 128 0.78 -14.17 7.20
CA SER A 128 0.47 -14.74 5.88
C SER A 128 -0.83 -14.18 5.32
N GLU A 129 -1.88 -14.13 6.15
CA GLU A 129 -3.19 -13.68 5.69
C GLU A 129 -3.20 -12.17 5.41
N TYR A 130 -2.58 -11.35 6.27
CA TYR A 130 -2.42 -9.91 5.99
C TYR A 130 -1.68 -9.67 4.67
N PHE A 131 -0.55 -10.35 4.47
CA PHE A 131 0.20 -10.23 3.23
C PHE A 131 -0.59 -10.71 2.01
N PHE A 132 -1.27 -11.84 2.11
CA PHE A 132 -2.08 -12.40 1.04
C PHE A 132 -3.20 -11.46 0.60
N ARG A 133 -3.97 -10.95 1.57
CA ARG A 133 -5.09 -10.02 1.34
C ARG A 133 -4.63 -8.70 0.75
N SER A 134 -3.36 -8.34 0.90
CA SER A 134 -2.85 -7.11 0.30
C SER A 134 -2.84 -7.10 -1.24
N PHE A 135 -2.90 -8.25 -1.93
CA PHE A 135 -2.81 -8.31 -3.39
C PHE A 135 -4.16 -8.33 -4.12
N GLY A 136 -5.21 -7.83 -3.48
CA GLY A 136 -6.57 -7.90 -3.99
C GLY A 136 -7.23 -9.24 -3.68
N ASP A 137 -8.53 -9.33 -3.92
CA ASP A 137 -9.28 -10.58 -3.86
C ASP A 137 -10.36 -10.62 -4.95
N THR A 138 -11.19 -11.66 -4.91
CA THR A 138 -12.41 -11.74 -5.70
C THR A 138 -13.58 -11.55 -4.75
N ILE A 139 -14.01 -10.31 -4.53
CA ILE A 139 -15.19 -10.01 -3.71
C ILE A 139 -16.40 -10.79 -4.28
N SER A 140 -17.21 -11.37 -3.40
CA SER A 140 -18.46 -12.06 -3.73
C SER A 140 -19.55 -11.08 -4.19
N SER A 141 -19.36 -10.49 -5.36
CA SER A 141 -20.37 -9.75 -6.13
C SER A 141 -20.95 -10.68 -7.22
N PRO A 142 -22.20 -10.50 -7.70
CA PRO A 142 -22.86 -11.38 -8.69
C PRO A 142 -22.05 -11.68 -9.96
N LEU A 143 -21.01 -10.92 -10.25
CA LEU A 143 -19.91 -11.30 -11.15
C LEU A 143 -18.60 -11.28 -10.33
N PRO A 144 -17.94 -12.43 -10.08
CA PRO A 144 -16.68 -12.45 -9.35
C PRO A 144 -15.60 -11.88 -10.25
N LEU A 145 -15.37 -10.57 -10.18
CA LEU A 145 -14.28 -9.91 -10.88
C LEU A 145 -13.12 -9.69 -9.89
N PRO A 146 -11.86 -9.72 -10.36
CA PRO A 146 -10.73 -9.29 -9.55
C PRO A 146 -10.93 -7.86 -9.05
N ALA A 147 -10.82 -7.66 -7.75
CA ALA A 147 -11.00 -6.39 -7.07
C ALA A 147 -9.71 -5.99 -6.34
N TYR A 148 -9.46 -4.68 -6.32
CA TYR A 148 -8.47 -4.04 -5.46
C TYR A 148 -9.00 -2.68 -5.07
N SER A 149 -8.80 -2.33 -3.81
CA SER A 149 -9.33 -1.15 -3.14
C SER A 149 -8.50 -0.90 -1.88
N VAL A 150 -8.81 0.19 -1.17
CA VAL A 150 -7.97 0.72 -0.10
C VAL A 150 -7.86 -0.22 1.12
N GLU A 151 -8.81 -1.11 1.35
CA GLU A 151 -8.73 -2.17 2.36
C GLU A 151 -7.56 -3.12 2.08
N HIS A 152 -7.25 -3.43 0.81
CA HIS A 152 -6.11 -4.28 0.49
C HIS A 152 -4.79 -3.57 0.82
N GLU A 153 -4.72 -2.28 0.55
CA GLU A 153 -3.60 -1.45 0.99
C GLU A 153 -3.47 -1.41 2.52
N LEU A 154 -4.58 -1.34 3.25
CA LEU A 154 -4.58 -1.45 4.73
C LEU A 154 -4.01 -2.79 5.21
N HIS A 155 -4.25 -3.89 4.49
CA HIS A 155 -3.65 -5.19 4.83
C HIS A 155 -2.13 -5.21 4.62
N PHE A 156 -1.59 -4.50 3.62
CA PHE A 156 -0.14 -4.31 3.48
C PHE A 156 0.43 -3.52 4.66
N LEU A 157 -0.25 -2.43 5.05
CA LEU A 157 0.14 -1.63 6.21
C LEU A 157 0.07 -2.46 7.50
N ALA A 158 -0.99 -3.26 7.68
CA ALA A 158 -1.13 -4.18 8.81
C ALA A 158 -0.01 -5.23 8.85
N TRP A 159 0.37 -5.80 7.71
CA TRP A 159 1.49 -6.73 7.64
C TRP A 159 2.81 -6.10 8.09
N THR A 160 3.15 -4.91 7.57
CA THR A 160 4.38 -4.20 7.96
C THR A 160 4.36 -3.73 9.43
N PHE A 161 3.20 -3.29 9.92
CA PHE A 161 3.00 -2.98 11.34
C PHE A 161 3.25 -4.20 12.22
N CYS A 162 2.68 -5.35 11.88
CA CYS A 162 2.87 -6.58 12.64
C CYS A 162 4.35 -7.00 12.67
N LEU A 163 5.08 -6.87 11.55
CA LEU A 163 6.53 -7.10 11.52
C LEU A 163 7.30 -6.14 12.44
N SER A 164 6.88 -4.88 12.53
CA SER A 164 7.46 -3.92 13.47
C SER A 164 7.15 -4.28 14.93
N LYS A 165 5.91 -4.66 15.23
CA LYS A 165 5.46 -5.05 16.58
C LYS A 165 6.20 -6.26 17.15
N ILE A 166 6.64 -7.17 16.30
CA ILE A 166 7.44 -8.34 16.70
C ILE A 166 8.96 -8.10 16.60
N GLY A 167 9.39 -6.86 16.30
CA GLY A 167 10.79 -6.45 16.31
C GLY A 167 11.60 -6.85 15.07
N ILE A 168 10.94 -7.30 14.00
CA ILE A 168 11.62 -7.63 12.73
C ILE A 168 11.98 -6.35 11.95
N ILE A 169 11.09 -5.35 11.99
CA ILE A 169 11.32 -4.02 11.41
C ILE A 169 11.45 -3.01 12.54
N ASN A 170 12.49 -2.18 12.50
CA ASN A 170 12.72 -1.12 13.47
C ASN A 170 12.72 0.25 12.80
N ASP A 171 12.79 1.32 13.59
CA ASP A 171 12.73 2.70 13.09
C ASP A 171 13.79 3.00 12.00
N GLY A 172 14.97 2.39 12.12
CA GLY A 172 16.05 2.52 11.12
C GLY A 172 15.72 1.89 9.75
N ASP A 173 14.69 1.07 9.68
CA ASP A 173 14.23 0.40 8.46
C ASP A 173 13.07 1.14 7.78
N TYR A 174 12.51 2.20 8.38
CA TYR A 174 11.28 2.86 7.88
C TYR A 174 11.47 3.54 6.53
N ILE A 175 12.59 4.24 6.32
CA ILE A 175 12.90 4.85 5.02
C ILE A 175 12.93 3.79 3.92
N PRO A 176 13.79 2.74 3.98
CA PRO A 176 13.83 1.73 2.93
C PRO A 176 12.55 0.89 2.85
N LEU A 177 11.78 0.74 3.94
CA LEU A 177 10.46 0.11 3.88
C LEU A 177 9.51 0.88 2.97
N VAL A 178 9.47 2.21 3.06
CA VAL A 178 8.61 3.04 2.22
C VAL A 178 9.22 3.22 0.82
N SER A 179 10.49 3.62 0.71
CA SER A 179 11.09 4.00 -0.57
C SER A 179 11.48 2.82 -1.46
N ILE A 180 11.64 1.61 -0.90
CA ILE A 180 12.04 0.41 -1.65
C ILE A 180 10.91 -0.62 -1.64
N VAL A 181 10.53 -1.12 -0.45
CA VAL A 181 9.57 -2.22 -0.34
C VAL A 181 8.18 -1.81 -0.79
N PHE A 182 7.65 -0.69 -0.28
CA PHE A 182 6.34 -0.22 -0.68
C PHE A 182 6.32 0.22 -2.14
N VAL A 183 7.34 0.93 -2.62
CA VAL A 183 7.42 1.28 -4.05
C VAL A 183 7.36 0.02 -4.91
N LYS A 184 8.08 -1.06 -4.55
CA LYS A 184 7.99 -2.33 -5.27
C LYS A 184 6.60 -2.97 -5.18
N TYR A 185 5.98 -2.97 -4.00
CA TYR A 185 4.60 -3.43 -3.80
C TYR A 185 3.62 -2.65 -4.68
N PHE A 186 3.68 -1.32 -4.69
CA PHE A 186 2.81 -0.47 -5.49
C PHE A 186 2.98 -0.71 -7.00
N HIS A 187 4.21 -0.94 -7.48
CA HIS A 187 4.44 -1.37 -8.87
C HIS A 187 3.78 -2.72 -9.19
N ILE A 188 3.82 -3.67 -8.26
CA ILE A 188 3.13 -4.96 -8.39
C ILE A 188 1.62 -4.73 -8.44
N ILE A 189 1.05 -3.89 -7.58
CA ILE A 189 -0.38 -3.56 -7.56
C ILE A 189 -0.81 -2.91 -8.89
N LYS A 190 -0.09 -1.89 -9.39
CA LYS A 190 -0.37 -1.28 -10.70
C LYS A 190 -0.40 -2.33 -11.81
N LYS A 191 0.55 -3.28 -11.78
CA LYS A 191 0.61 -4.36 -12.75
C LYS A 191 -0.55 -5.35 -12.57
N ILE A 192 -0.93 -5.74 -11.36
CA ILE A 192 -2.13 -6.55 -11.08
C ILE A 192 -3.38 -5.87 -11.63
N MET A 193 -3.59 -4.59 -11.31
CA MET A 193 -4.76 -3.83 -11.74
C MET A 193 -4.88 -3.78 -13.27
N THR A 194 -3.77 -3.51 -13.98
CA THR A 194 -3.73 -3.54 -15.45
C THR A 194 -3.91 -4.96 -16.00
N THR A 195 -3.23 -5.94 -15.42
CA THR A 195 -3.20 -7.33 -15.89
C THR A 195 -4.59 -7.94 -15.86
N PHE A 196 -5.27 -7.83 -14.73
CA PHE A 196 -6.54 -8.50 -14.49
C PHE A 196 -7.75 -7.63 -14.80
N LYS A 197 -7.53 -6.40 -15.31
CA LYS A 197 -8.57 -5.39 -15.53
C LYS A 197 -9.45 -5.22 -14.30
N VAL A 198 -8.79 -5.02 -13.15
CA VAL A 198 -9.47 -4.74 -11.89
C VAL A 198 -10.41 -3.56 -12.14
N GLN A 199 -11.70 -3.78 -11.92
CA GLN A 199 -12.67 -2.71 -12.07
C GLN A 199 -12.41 -1.67 -11.01
N HIS A 200 -12.30 -0.42 -11.45
CA HIS A 200 -12.41 0.70 -10.54
C HIS A 200 -13.92 0.88 -10.39
N SER A 201 -14.41 0.65 -9.18
CA SER A 201 -15.69 1.21 -8.79
C SER A 201 -15.49 2.73 -8.83
N ASP A 202 -15.93 3.37 -9.91
CA ASP A 202 -16.33 4.78 -9.81
C ASP A 202 -17.39 4.76 -8.72
N GLY A 203 -17.03 5.16 -7.51
CA GLY A 203 -17.90 5.02 -6.35
C GLY A 203 -19.30 5.47 -6.71
N ASP A 204 -20.29 4.57 -6.64
CA ASP A 204 -21.68 4.95 -6.83
C ASP A 204 -22.02 5.93 -5.69
N GLY A 205 -22.00 7.24 -5.97
CA GLY A 205 -22.31 8.30 -5.01
C GLY A 205 -21.17 8.59 -4.00
N ASP A 206 -21.45 8.36 -2.71
CA ASP A 206 -20.59 8.74 -1.56
C ASP A 206 -19.44 7.74 -1.28
N SER A 207 -19.20 6.77 -2.16
CA SER A 207 -18.20 5.72 -1.93
C SER A 207 -16.78 6.20 -2.19
N TYR A 208 -15.86 5.84 -1.30
CA TYR A 208 -14.45 6.23 -1.38
C TYR A 208 -13.80 5.67 -2.66
N PRO A 209 -12.90 6.41 -3.35
CA PRO A 209 -12.43 5.97 -4.65
C PRO A 209 -11.55 4.70 -4.55
N ALA A 210 -11.74 3.77 -5.48
CA ALA A 210 -11.01 2.50 -5.54
C ALA A 210 -9.57 2.66 -6.12
N TYR A 211 -8.71 3.41 -5.45
CA TYR A 211 -7.29 3.55 -5.79
C TYR A 211 -6.40 3.57 -4.53
N PRO A 212 -5.13 3.13 -4.59
CA PRO A 212 -4.18 3.25 -3.48
C PRO A 212 -3.98 4.69 -2.96
N HIS A 213 -4.02 4.91 -1.63
CA HIS A 213 -3.89 6.23 -1.01
C HIS A 213 -2.53 6.47 -0.36
N LEU A 214 -1.87 5.43 0.15
CA LEU A 214 -0.52 5.53 0.71
C LEU A 214 0.54 6.11 -0.24
N PRO A 215 0.51 5.89 -1.57
CA PRO A 215 1.47 6.54 -2.47
C PRO A 215 1.37 8.06 -2.47
N PHE A 216 0.17 8.61 -2.28
CA PHE A 216 -0.04 10.05 -2.17
C PHE A 216 0.35 10.57 -0.78
N LEU A 217 0.05 9.82 0.28
CA LEU A 217 0.48 10.17 1.64
C LEU A 217 2.01 10.26 1.71
N TRP A 218 2.71 9.18 1.39
CA TRP A 218 4.17 9.16 1.47
C TRP A 218 4.85 9.98 0.38
N GLY A 219 4.25 10.06 -0.81
CA GLY A 219 4.70 10.94 -1.88
C GLY A 219 4.63 12.43 -1.49
N SER A 220 3.55 12.87 -0.86
CA SER A 220 3.44 14.26 -0.41
C SER A 220 4.42 14.57 0.72
N SER A 221 4.70 13.61 1.62
CA SER A 221 5.72 13.77 2.65
C SER A 221 7.12 13.96 2.07
N SER A 222 7.49 13.18 1.04
CA SER A 222 8.78 13.33 0.34
C SER A 222 8.98 14.71 -0.30
N LEU A 223 7.89 15.45 -0.55
CA LEU A 223 7.91 16.77 -1.18
C LEU A 223 7.91 17.92 -0.15
N ILE A 224 7.76 17.64 1.15
CA ILE A 224 7.80 18.68 2.18
C ILE A 224 9.21 19.29 2.25
N GLY A 225 9.28 20.61 2.10
CA GLY A 225 10.55 21.35 2.05
C GLY A 225 11.17 21.42 0.66
N ASN A 226 10.50 20.91 -0.38
CA ASN A 226 10.94 21.08 -1.76
C ASN A 226 10.53 22.47 -2.29
N ASP A 227 11.52 23.32 -2.57
CA ASP A 227 11.29 24.68 -3.09
C ASP A 227 10.98 24.73 -4.59
N GLN A 228 11.40 23.71 -5.34
CA GLN A 228 11.26 23.65 -6.80
C GLN A 228 9.89 23.13 -7.21
N VAL A 229 9.38 22.16 -6.45
CA VAL A 229 8.12 21.47 -6.75
C VAL A 229 7.07 21.90 -5.74
N LYS A 230 6.00 22.53 -6.20
CA LYS A 230 4.89 22.99 -5.35
C LYS A 230 3.61 22.22 -5.71
N PRO A 231 2.62 22.12 -4.80
CA PRO A 231 1.36 21.47 -5.13
C PRO A 231 0.69 22.05 -6.39
N ALA A 232 0.77 23.38 -6.59
CA ALA A 232 0.27 24.06 -7.78
C ALA A 232 0.84 23.51 -9.11
N THR A 233 2.08 23.03 -9.13
CA THR A 233 2.72 22.51 -10.36
C THR A 233 2.14 21.18 -10.84
N LEU A 234 1.24 20.56 -10.06
CA LEU A 234 0.49 19.35 -10.47
C LEU A 234 -0.45 19.62 -11.66
N GLN A 235 -0.85 20.87 -11.88
CA GLN A 235 -1.73 21.26 -12.99
C GLN A 235 -0.95 21.50 -14.30
N GLU A 236 0.38 21.54 -14.24
CA GLU A 236 1.23 21.94 -15.36
C GLU A 236 1.79 20.68 -16.06
N ASP A 237 1.40 20.49 -17.33
CA ASP A 237 1.78 19.33 -18.16
C ASP A 237 3.28 19.32 -18.54
N ASP A 238 3.98 20.46 -18.46
CA ASP A 238 5.29 20.68 -19.08
C ASP A 238 6.32 21.26 -18.08
N TYR A 239 6.91 20.40 -17.24
CA TYR A 239 8.02 20.79 -16.34
C TYR A 239 9.22 19.85 -16.49
N ASP A 240 10.39 20.46 -16.63
CA ASP A 240 11.73 19.83 -16.71
C ASP A 240 12.25 19.40 -15.32
N TYR A 241 11.41 18.67 -14.58
CA TYR A 241 11.78 18.11 -13.28
C TYR A 241 11.72 16.60 -13.34
N ASP A 242 12.65 15.93 -12.68
CA ASP A 242 12.65 14.47 -12.55
C ASP A 242 11.58 14.03 -11.54
N LYS A 243 10.32 14.18 -11.96
CA LYS A 243 9.11 13.88 -11.20
C LYS A 243 9.06 12.41 -10.77
N ASP A 244 9.73 11.53 -11.51
CA ASP A 244 9.80 10.09 -11.22
C ASP A 244 10.56 9.78 -9.92
N LYS A 245 11.36 10.73 -9.42
CA LYS A 245 12.04 10.65 -8.11
C LYS A 245 11.10 10.78 -6.92
N TYR A 246 9.84 11.18 -7.12
CA TYR A 246 8.88 11.41 -6.03
C TYR A 246 7.62 10.62 -6.30
N LEU A 247 7.32 9.67 -5.41
CA LEU A 247 6.22 8.71 -5.57
C LEU A 247 4.87 9.35 -5.92
N PHE A 248 4.64 10.59 -5.50
CA PHE A 248 3.39 11.32 -5.76
C PHE A 248 3.06 11.46 -7.25
N PHE A 249 4.01 11.87 -8.09
CA PHE A 249 3.75 12.17 -9.50
C PHE A 249 3.43 10.93 -10.36
N PRO A 250 4.22 9.84 -10.34
CA PRO A 250 3.87 8.63 -11.08
C PRO A 250 2.57 8.01 -10.56
N SER A 251 2.22 8.19 -9.28
CA SER A 251 0.91 7.80 -8.74
C SER A 251 -0.23 8.66 -9.28
N ALA A 252 -0.07 9.99 -9.34
CA ALA A 252 -1.06 10.89 -9.94
C ALA A 252 -1.28 10.59 -11.43
N ALA A 253 -0.20 10.34 -12.18
CA ALA A 253 -0.26 9.98 -13.59
C ALA A 253 -0.99 8.64 -13.82
N ASP A 254 -0.69 7.62 -13.01
CA ASP A 254 -1.36 6.31 -13.09
C ASP A 254 -2.85 6.40 -12.68
N ALA A 255 -3.19 7.17 -11.64
CA ALA A 255 -4.57 7.42 -11.25
C ALA A 255 -5.37 8.10 -12.38
N LYS A 256 -4.80 9.14 -13.01
CA LYS A 256 -5.39 9.84 -14.17
C LYS A 256 -5.62 8.88 -15.34
N ALA A 257 -4.61 8.08 -15.69
CA ALA A 257 -4.68 7.12 -16.80
C ALA A 257 -5.77 6.04 -16.59
N ARG A 258 -6.14 5.76 -15.33
CA ARG A 258 -7.19 4.79 -14.97
C ARG A 258 -8.57 5.40 -14.80
N GLY A 259 -8.72 6.71 -14.95
CA GLY A 259 -9.98 7.41 -14.69
C GLY A 259 -10.26 7.65 -13.20
N ALA A 260 -9.33 7.35 -12.30
CA ALA A 260 -9.43 7.61 -10.86
C ALA A 260 -9.15 9.08 -10.49
N GLU A 261 -9.48 10.02 -11.39
CA GLU A 261 -9.26 11.45 -11.20
C GLU A 261 -10.03 11.99 -9.98
N ALA A 262 -11.09 11.31 -9.52
CA ALA A 262 -11.81 11.67 -8.30
C ALA A 262 -10.92 11.70 -7.04
N VAL A 263 -9.95 10.78 -6.93
CA VAL A 263 -8.94 10.76 -5.84
C VAL A 263 -8.08 12.01 -5.91
N LEU A 264 -7.61 12.31 -7.12
CA LEU A 264 -6.78 13.49 -7.37
C LEU A 264 -7.61 14.75 -7.13
N ASN A 265 -8.88 14.77 -7.54
CA ASN A 265 -9.79 15.90 -7.35
C ASN A 265 -10.13 16.12 -5.88
N PHE A 266 -10.23 15.07 -5.07
CA PHE A 266 -10.31 15.20 -3.61
C PHE A 266 -9.05 15.85 -3.04
N MET A 267 -7.86 15.43 -3.50
CA MET A 267 -6.59 16.04 -3.10
C MET A 267 -6.43 17.47 -3.64
N ILE A 268 -6.98 17.76 -4.82
CA ILE A 268 -7.02 19.09 -5.46
C ILE A 268 -7.94 20.04 -4.68
N LYS A 269 -9.07 19.54 -4.15
CA LYS A 269 -10.04 20.31 -3.34
C LYS A 269 -9.42 20.91 -2.07
N LEU A 270 -8.24 20.46 -1.65
CA LEU A 270 -7.47 21.10 -0.58
C LEU A 270 -6.99 22.52 -0.97
N GLY A 271 -7.03 22.88 -2.26
CA GLY A 271 -6.63 24.20 -2.75
C GLY A 271 -5.15 24.28 -3.10
N LEU A 272 -4.69 23.41 -4.01
CA LEU A 272 -3.26 23.25 -4.40
C LEU A 272 -2.54 24.56 -4.74
N ASP A 273 -3.25 25.57 -5.23
CA ASP A 273 -2.68 26.87 -5.59
C ASP A 273 -2.27 27.71 -4.38
N THR A 274 -2.81 27.40 -3.19
CA THR A 274 -2.64 28.19 -1.96
C THR A 274 -2.03 27.41 -0.80
N ILE A 275 -1.81 26.11 -0.95
CA ILE A 275 -1.34 25.24 0.12
C ILE A 275 0.07 24.72 -0.12
N THR A 276 0.72 24.35 0.97
CA THR A 276 2.03 23.71 1.04
C THR A 276 1.92 22.19 0.95
N TRP A 277 3.02 21.51 0.60
CA TRP A 277 3.07 20.03 0.68
C TRP A 277 2.82 19.50 2.09
N GLN A 278 3.14 20.29 3.12
CA GLN A 278 2.83 19.93 4.51
C GLN A 278 1.32 19.88 4.74
N GLU A 279 0.58 20.91 4.32
CA GLU A 279 -0.89 20.95 4.44
C GLU A 279 -1.56 19.85 3.59
N VAL A 280 -1.02 19.56 2.39
CA VAL A 280 -1.46 18.41 1.58
C VAL A 280 -1.29 17.10 2.36
N ASN A 281 -0.11 16.87 2.91
CA ASN A 281 0.21 15.64 3.64
C ASN A 281 -0.65 15.48 4.90
N GLU A 282 -0.84 16.55 5.67
CA GLU A 282 -1.70 16.57 6.86
C GLU A 282 -3.17 16.28 6.49
N GLY A 283 -3.65 16.85 5.39
CA GLY A 283 -4.99 16.58 4.85
C GLY A 283 -5.19 15.12 4.45
N ILE A 284 -4.24 14.55 3.70
CA ILE A 284 -4.29 13.13 3.29
C ILE A 284 -4.20 12.21 4.51
N PHE A 285 -3.31 12.51 5.47
CA PHE A 285 -3.17 11.71 6.69
C PHE A 285 -4.49 11.68 7.47
N LYS A 286 -5.10 12.85 7.68
CA LYS A 286 -6.37 12.98 8.37
C LYS A 286 -7.48 12.19 7.67
N ASP A 287 -7.61 12.34 6.36
CA ASP A 287 -8.58 11.62 5.54
C ASP A 287 -8.38 10.10 5.62
N TYR A 288 -7.13 9.63 5.59
CA TYR A 288 -6.81 8.22 5.76
C TYR A 288 -7.24 7.66 7.12
N THR A 289 -7.03 8.43 8.20
CA THR A 289 -7.42 7.97 9.54
C THR A 289 -8.92 8.13 9.84
N GLU A 290 -9.58 9.16 9.31
CA GLU A 290 -10.98 9.46 9.64
C GLU A 290 -11.97 8.82 8.65
N ASN A 291 -11.67 8.85 7.36
CA ASN A 291 -12.60 8.43 6.30
C ASN A 291 -12.27 7.06 5.71
N ILE A 292 -11.01 6.61 5.71
CA ILE A 292 -10.70 5.22 5.32
C ILE A 292 -10.83 4.31 6.54
N MET A 293 -10.04 4.55 7.59
CA MET A 293 -10.09 3.69 8.79
C MET A 293 -11.35 3.88 9.63
N GLY A 294 -12.11 4.97 9.43
CA GLY A 294 -13.38 5.23 10.09
C GLY A 294 -14.62 4.82 9.28
N ASP A 295 -14.47 4.29 8.07
CA ASP A 295 -15.60 3.86 7.24
C ASP A 295 -15.90 2.37 7.43
N MET A 296 -17.13 2.08 7.85
CA MET A 296 -17.64 0.74 8.06
C MET A 296 -17.65 -0.12 6.78
N SER A 297 -17.84 0.49 5.61
CA SER A 297 -17.84 -0.19 4.32
C SER A 297 -16.46 -0.69 3.88
N ILE A 298 -15.40 -0.13 4.46
CA ILE A 298 -14.00 -0.53 4.26
C ILE A 298 -13.58 -1.45 5.41
N MET A 299 -13.83 -1.03 6.64
CA MET A 299 -13.32 -1.70 7.83
C MET A 299 -14.04 -3.02 8.16
N ASN A 300 -15.24 -3.26 7.62
CA ASN A 300 -15.88 -4.58 7.67
C ASN A 300 -15.12 -5.67 6.90
N HIS A 301 -14.20 -5.28 6.03
CA HIS A 301 -13.31 -6.18 5.28
C HIS A 301 -11.90 -6.27 5.90
N PHE A 302 -11.60 -5.46 6.92
CA PHE A 302 -10.31 -5.47 7.60
C PHE A 302 -10.21 -6.61 8.61
N LEU A 303 -9.14 -7.40 8.49
CA LEU A 303 -8.88 -8.53 9.38
C LEU A 303 -8.26 -8.08 10.70
N THR A 304 -8.72 -8.66 11.80
CA THR A 304 -8.13 -8.49 13.14
C THR A 304 -7.70 -9.84 13.71
N GLY A 305 -6.64 -9.84 14.50
CA GLY A 305 -5.92 -11.04 14.93
C GLY A 305 -5.41 -10.91 16.36
N SER A 306 -4.24 -11.47 16.63
CA SER A 306 -3.61 -11.40 17.95
C SER A 306 -2.83 -10.11 18.15
N ILE A 307 -2.23 -9.54 17.09
CA ILE A 307 -1.45 -8.30 17.17
C ILE A 307 -2.36 -7.09 17.04
N ILE A 308 -3.29 -7.11 16.09
CA ILE A 308 -4.26 -6.03 15.84
C ILE A 308 -5.63 -6.50 16.34
N HIS A 309 -6.04 -6.04 17.52
CA HIS A 309 -7.27 -6.46 18.20
C HIS A 309 -7.95 -5.31 18.96
N PHE A 310 -9.22 -5.49 19.32
CA PHE A 310 -10.03 -4.54 20.06
C PHE A 310 -11.08 -5.21 20.95
#